data_AF-A0A1I7TRR3-F1
#
_entry.id   AF-A0A1I7TRR3-F1
#
_cell.length_a   1.000
_cell.length_b   1.000
_cell.length_c   1.000
_cell.angle_alpha   90.00
_cell.angle_beta   90.00
_cell.angle_gamma   90.00
#
_symmetry.space_group_name_H-M   'P 1'
#
loop_
_entity.id
_entity.type
_entity.pdbx_description
1 polymer ?
#
loop_
_entity_poly.entity_id
_entity_poly.type
_entity_poly.pdbx_seq_one_letter_code
_entity_poly.pdbx_strand_id
1 'polypeptide(L)'
;MAQKFVPEAAEICEKSIKKFVSLVGSVEKLLVISGAGISTESGIPDYRSKDVGLYARISHKPIFYHEYMSSYQCRQRFWARSFLAWPQFEQAKPNVNHYSLAKWEKSKRFLWLITQNVDGLHLKAGSRKVTELHGDALNVGCTACDYTESRQAYQERLSKANPGLEERRLAPGEVAPDGDIILRSGIEKANQLNKPIFVVNIGPTQADDLAAMKLDLKISDVLKEM
;
A
#
# COMPACT_ATOMS: atom_id res chain seq x y z
N MET A 1 11.11 16.35 -2.34
CA MET A 1 9.77 16.47 -2.97
C MET A 1 8.85 15.32 -2.53
N ALA A 2 8.61 15.13 -1.23
CA ALA A 2 7.95 13.92 -0.69
C ALA A 2 6.42 14.06 -0.45
N GLN A 3 5.82 15.22 -0.72
CA GLN A 3 4.40 15.49 -0.40
C GLN A 3 3.44 15.36 -1.58
N LYS A 4 3.90 14.91 -2.75
CA LYS A 4 3.11 14.99 -4.00
C LYS A 4 1.84 14.12 -3.99
N PHE A 5 1.80 13.06 -3.18
CA PHE A 5 0.70 12.11 -3.16
C PHE A 5 -0.04 12.03 -1.82
N VAL A 6 0.32 12.88 -0.87
CA VAL A 6 -0.35 12.93 0.44
C VAL A 6 -1.55 13.89 0.32
N PRO A 7 -2.79 13.44 0.55
CA PRO A 7 -3.94 14.33 0.52
C PRO A 7 -3.88 15.37 1.66
N GLU A 8 -4.69 16.42 1.52
CA GLU A 8 -4.86 17.41 2.58
C GLU A 8 -5.46 16.75 3.82
N ALA A 9 -4.81 16.94 4.97
CA ALA A 9 -5.21 16.35 6.25
C ALA A 9 -5.87 17.41 7.15
N ALA A 10 -6.71 16.96 8.09
CA ALA A 10 -7.27 17.85 9.10
C ALA A 10 -6.18 18.43 10.01
N GLU A 11 -6.49 19.54 10.68
CA GLU A 11 -5.60 20.13 11.67
C GLU A 11 -5.34 19.15 12.83
N ILE A 12 -4.09 19.13 13.29
CA ILE A 12 -3.65 18.26 14.37
C ILE A 12 -4.28 18.73 15.69
N CYS A 13 -5.04 17.83 16.33
CA CYS A 13 -5.50 18.01 17.70
C CYS A 13 -4.73 17.07 18.64
N GLU A 14 -3.79 17.62 19.42
CA GLU A 14 -2.98 16.84 20.37
C GLU A 14 -3.81 16.02 21.35
N LYS A 15 -4.95 16.58 21.81
CA LYS A 15 -5.84 15.87 22.75
C LYS A 15 -6.42 14.60 22.12
N SER A 16 -6.77 14.66 20.84
CA SER A 16 -7.27 13.51 20.08
C SER A 16 -6.16 12.47 19.88
N ILE A 17 -4.93 12.88 19.57
CA ILE A 17 -3.79 11.96 19.47
C ILE A 17 -3.51 11.30 20.82
N LYS A 18 -3.39 12.06 21.90
CA LYS A 18 -3.15 11.52 23.26
C LYS A 18 -4.23 10.52 23.67
N LYS A 19 -5.51 10.81 23.37
CA LYS A 19 -6.62 9.88 23.60
C LYS A 19 -6.46 8.60 22.76
N PHE A 20 -6.13 8.73 21.49
CA PHE A 20 -5.91 7.59 20.60
C PHE A 20 -4.76 6.71 21.08
N VAL A 21 -3.61 7.30 21.40
CA VAL A 21 -2.42 6.61 21.94
C VAL A 21 -2.77 5.88 23.23
N SER A 22 -3.53 6.50 24.13
CA SER A 22 -3.99 5.86 25.37
C SER A 22 -4.90 4.66 25.12
N LEU A 23 -5.87 4.78 24.20
CA LEU A 23 -6.79 3.69 23.86
C LEU A 23 -6.08 2.53 23.16
N VAL A 24 -5.19 2.81 22.21
CA VAL A 24 -4.37 1.75 21.62
C VAL A 24 -3.43 1.17 22.68
N GLY A 25 -2.92 2.01 23.57
CA GLY A 25 -2.08 1.69 24.72
C GLY A 25 -2.69 0.67 25.69
N SER A 26 -4.00 0.52 25.76
CA SER A 26 -4.68 -0.48 26.60
C SER A 26 -4.86 -1.85 25.94
N VAL A 27 -4.60 -1.98 24.63
CA VAL A 27 -4.77 -3.23 23.88
C VAL A 27 -3.59 -4.18 24.08
N GLU A 28 -3.83 -5.38 24.61
CA GLU A 28 -2.77 -6.36 24.89
C GLU A 28 -2.04 -6.87 23.63
N LYS A 29 -2.79 -7.14 22.55
CA LYS A 29 -2.28 -7.66 21.27
C LYS A 29 -2.79 -6.85 20.10
N LEU A 30 -1.87 -6.27 19.32
CA LEU A 30 -2.17 -5.40 18.20
C LEU A 30 -1.98 -6.13 16.87
N LEU A 31 -3.06 -6.28 16.13
CA LEU A 31 -3.05 -6.63 14.70
C LEU A 31 -3.12 -5.32 13.90
N VAL A 32 -2.18 -5.11 13.00
CA VAL A 32 -2.14 -3.93 12.14
C VAL A 32 -2.60 -4.31 10.73
N ILE A 33 -3.47 -3.49 10.14
CA ILE A 33 -3.84 -3.60 8.72
C ILE A 33 -3.40 -2.32 8.02
N SER A 34 -2.62 -2.42 6.95
CA SER A 34 -2.19 -1.28 6.14
C SER A 34 -2.68 -1.36 4.69
N GLY A 35 -2.82 -0.20 4.07
CA GLY A 35 -3.12 -0.03 2.65
C GLY A 35 -2.29 1.12 2.05
N ALA A 36 -2.58 1.46 0.78
CA ALA A 36 -1.70 2.31 -0.03
C ALA A 36 -1.40 3.69 0.58
N GLY A 37 -2.29 4.22 1.42
CA GLY A 37 -2.09 5.49 2.14
C GLY A 37 -0.78 5.57 2.93
N ILE A 38 -0.30 4.45 3.48
CA ILE A 38 0.96 4.41 4.25
C ILE A 38 2.20 4.66 3.38
N SER A 39 2.12 4.42 2.08
CA SER A 39 3.21 4.53 1.10
C SER A 39 3.19 5.84 0.30
N THR A 40 2.18 6.70 0.52
CA THR A 40 2.08 8.02 -0.14
C THR A 40 3.28 8.92 0.14
N GLU A 41 3.76 8.94 1.39
CA GLU A 41 4.96 9.66 1.81
C GLU A 41 6.27 9.05 1.24
N SER A 42 6.20 7.82 0.70
CA SER A 42 7.30 7.17 -0.02
C SER A 42 7.32 7.48 -1.52
N GLY A 43 6.40 8.34 -1.99
CA GLY A 43 6.31 8.69 -3.40
C GLY A 43 5.51 7.68 -4.24
N ILE A 44 4.81 6.73 -3.61
CA ILE A 44 3.89 5.81 -4.30
C ILE A 44 2.47 6.38 -4.16
N PRO A 45 1.76 6.68 -5.25
CA PRO A 45 0.40 7.20 -5.15
C PRO A 45 -0.53 6.16 -4.53
N ASP A 46 -1.62 6.60 -3.90
CA ASP A 46 -2.72 5.71 -3.58
C ASP A 46 -3.78 5.70 -4.71
N TYR A 47 -4.83 4.91 -4.52
CA TYR A 47 -5.91 4.77 -5.47
C TYR A 47 -6.98 5.85 -5.39
N ARG A 48 -7.42 6.16 -4.17
CA ARG A 48 -8.76 6.69 -3.89
C ARG A 48 -8.73 8.05 -3.20
N SER A 49 -7.57 8.56 -2.79
CA SER A 49 -7.50 9.86 -2.14
C SER A 49 -8.08 10.93 -3.04
N LYS A 50 -8.84 11.84 -2.42
CA LYS A 50 -9.42 12.98 -3.13
C LYS A 50 -8.28 13.80 -3.76
N ASP A 51 -8.46 14.20 -5.01
CA ASP A 51 -7.56 15.04 -5.82
C ASP A 51 -6.18 14.42 -6.17
N VAL A 52 -5.61 13.57 -5.31
CA VAL A 52 -4.29 12.97 -5.46
C VAL A 52 -4.30 11.44 -5.62
N GLY A 53 -5.45 10.78 -5.52
CA GLY A 53 -5.58 9.36 -5.80
C GLY A 53 -5.55 9.06 -7.30
N LEU A 54 -5.09 7.87 -7.69
CA LEU A 54 -5.02 7.47 -9.09
C LEU A 54 -6.38 7.58 -9.82
N TYR A 55 -7.47 7.14 -9.18
CA TYR A 55 -8.81 7.18 -9.78
C TYR A 55 -9.40 8.59 -9.87
N ALA A 56 -8.91 9.53 -9.05
CA ALA A 56 -9.27 10.95 -9.18
C ALA A 56 -8.49 11.63 -10.32
N ARG A 57 -7.28 11.12 -10.65
CA ARG A 57 -6.37 11.73 -11.63
C ARG A 57 -6.41 11.09 -13.01
N ILE A 58 -6.87 9.84 -13.13
CA ILE A 58 -6.84 9.08 -14.38
C ILE A 58 -8.12 8.26 -14.55
N SER A 59 -8.66 8.21 -15.77
CA SER A 59 -9.82 7.40 -16.15
C SER A 59 -9.53 5.89 -16.33
N HIS A 60 -8.36 5.42 -15.90
CA HIS A 60 -7.92 4.04 -16.15
C HIS A 60 -8.48 3.06 -15.11
N LYS A 61 -9.18 2.03 -15.58
CA LYS A 61 -9.66 0.92 -14.75
C LYS A 61 -8.54 -0.08 -14.45
N PRO A 62 -8.57 -0.75 -13.29
CA PRO A 62 -7.70 -1.90 -13.04
C PRO A 62 -7.94 -2.98 -14.10
N ILE A 63 -6.89 -3.72 -14.45
CA ILE A 63 -7.02 -4.89 -15.34
C ILE A 63 -7.43 -6.08 -14.48
N PHE A 64 -8.55 -6.73 -14.83
CA PHE A 64 -8.99 -7.92 -14.13
C PHE A 64 -8.23 -9.17 -14.59
N TYR A 65 -8.07 -10.15 -13.70
CA TYR A 65 -7.37 -11.40 -13.99
C TYR A 65 -7.89 -12.10 -15.26
N HIS A 66 -9.21 -12.17 -15.45
CA HIS A 66 -9.79 -12.80 -16.63
C HIS A 66 -9.46 -12.05 -17.93
N GLU A 67 -9.39 -10.71 -17.91
CA GLU A 67 -8.98 -9.89 -19.05
C GLU A 67 -7.50 -10.10 -19.37
N TYR A 68 -6.66 -10.16 -18.32
CA TYR A 68 -5.24 -10.45 -18.44
C TYR A 68 -5.00 -11.84 -19.07
N MET A 69 -5.75 -12.85 -18.63
CA MET A 69 -5.58 -14.22 -19.11
C MET A 69 -6.14 -14.41 -20.52
N SER A 70 -7.26 -13.78 -20.86
CA SER A 70 -7.94 -13.96 -22.14
C SER A 70 -7.36 -13.15 -23.31
N SER A 71 -6.58 -12.08 -23.06
CA SER A 71 -6.11 -11.19 -24.12
C SER A 71 -4.61 -10.95 -24.11
N TYR A 72 -3.94 -11.34 -25.19
CA TYR A 72 -2.52 -11.03 -25.42
C TYR A 72 -2.25 -9.51 -25.45
N GLN A 73 -3.14 -8.74 -26.09
CA GLN A 73 -3.03 -7.28 -26.16
C GLN A 73 -3.15 -6.64 -24.78
N CYS A 74 -4.01 -7.18 -23.89
CA CYS A 74 -4.10 -6.75 -22.50
C CYS A 74 -2.79 -7.00 -21.75
N ARG A 75 -2.17 -8.18 -21.91
CA ARG A 75 -0.87 -8.48 -21.30
C ARG A 75 0.24 -7.57 -21.80
N GLN A 76 0.30 -7.31 -23.11
CA GLN A 76 1.26 -6.36 -23.68
C GLN A 76 1.09 -4.96 -23.08
N ARG A 77 -0.15 -4.46 -23.01
CA ARG A 77 -0.45 -3.15 -22.43
C ARG A 77 -0.09 -3.09 -20.94
N PHE A 78 -0.42 -4.12 -20.17
CA PHE A 78 -0.04 -4.22 -18.76
C PHE A 78 1.48 -4.14 -18.59
N TRP A 79 2.22 -4.99 -19.30
CA TRP A 79 3.68 -5.08 -19.15
C TRP A 79 4.40 -3.86 -19.68
N ALA A 80 3.92 -3.22 -20.75
CA ALA A 80 4.49 -1.95 -21.23
C ALA A 80 4.37 -0.85 -20.16
N ARG A 81 3.23 -0.75 -19.47
CA ARG A 81 3.02 0.21 -18.39
C ARG A 81 3.85 -0.13 -17.15
N SER A 82 3.83 -1.41 -16.75
CA SER A 82 4.64 -1.91 -15.63
C SER A 82 6.13 -1.67 -15.88
N PHE A 83 6.61 -1.89 -17.10
CA PHE A 83 7.99 -1.64 -17.50
C PHE A 83 8.40 -0.18 -17.28
N LEU A 84 7.57 0.77 -17.73
CA LEU A 84 7.83 2.20 -17.58
C LEU A 84 7.74 2.67 -16.12
N ALA A 85 6.84 2.06 -15.34
CA ALA A 85 6.62 2.40 -13.94
C ALA A 85 7.69 1.83 -12.99
N TRP A 86 8.30 0.69 -13.36
CA TRP A 86 9.18 -0.08 -12.49
C TRP A 86 10.34 0.72 -11.88
N PRO A 87 11.09 1.57 -12.62
CA PRO A 87 12.21 2.30 -12.03
C PRO A 87 11.81 3.20 -10.86
N GLN A 88 10.63 3.83 -10.94
CA GLN A 88 10.12 4.68 -9.86
C GLN A 88 9.67 3.85 -8.66
N PHE A 89 9.02 2.71 -8.92
CA PHE A 89 8.55 1.79 -7.90
C PHE A 89 9.70 1.12 -7.14
N GLU A 90 10.71 0.65 -7.86
CA GLU A 90 11.89 -0.02 -7.31
C GLU A 90 12.68 0.91 -6.37
N GLN A 91 12.87 2.16 -6.78
CA GLN A 91 13.58 3.20 -6.04
C GLN A 91 12.84 3.70 -4.79
N ALA A 92 11.55 3.38 -4.64
CA ALA A 92 10.78 3.76 -3.47
C ALA A 92 11.40 3.18 -2.19
N LYS A 93 11.57 4.04 -1.20
CA LYS A 93 12.15 3.70 0.11
C LYS A 93 11.08 3.72 1.19
N PRO A 94 11.20 2.89 2.23
CA PRO A 94 10.30 2.98 3.37
C PRO A 94 10.38 4.36 4.01
N ASN A 95 9.24 4.88 4.44
CA ASN A 95 9.12 6.13 5.19
C ASN A 95 9.03 5.85 6.70
N VAL A 96 8.90 6.92 7.51
CA VAL A 96 8.82 6.83 8.98
C VAL A 96 7.74 5.86 9.46
N ASN A 97 6.61 5.75 8.76
CA ASN A 97 5.49 4.88 9.15
C ASN A 97 5.91 3.42 9.12
N HIS A 98 6.60 3.01 8.06
CA HIS A 98 7.08 1.64 7.90
C HIS A 98 8.12 1.30 8.96
N TYR A 99 9.07 2.22 9.22
CA TYR A 99 10.08 2.01 10.26
C TYR A 99 9.48 1.96 11.67
N SER A 100 8.45 2.77 11.97
CA SER A 100 7.73 2.71 13.25
C SER A 100 7.08 1.35 13.44
N LEU A 101 6.39 0.82 12.44
CA LEU A 101 5.76 -0.50 12.52
C LEU A 101 6.79 -1.63 12.64
N ALA A 102 7.90 -1.57 11.89
CA ALA A 102 9.01 -2.51 12.03
C ALA A 102 9.61 -2.49 13.46
N LYS A 103 9.70 -1.30 14.08
CA LYS A 103 10.14 -1.15 15.47
C LYS A 103 9.13 -1.75 16.45
N TRP A 104 7.83 -1.59 16.20
CA TRP A 104 6.78 -2.14 17.05
C TRP A 104 6.80 -3.66 17.11
N GLU A 105 7.26 -4.36 16.06
CA GLU A 105 7.38 -5.82 16.06
C GLU A 105 8.21 -6.38 17.24
N LYS A 106 9.12 -5.56 17.78
CA LYS A 106 9.95 -5.88 18.97
C LYS A 106 9.13 -5.91 20.27
N SER A 107 7.97 -5.26 20.29
CA SER A 107 7.06 -5.27 21.43
C SER A 107 6.33 -6.60 21.51
N LYS A 108 6.19 -7.14 22.74
CA LYS A 108 5.36 -8.34 22.99
C LYS A 108 3.89 -8.13 22.65
N ARG A 109 3.44 -6.87 22.51
CA ARG A 109 2.07 -6.51 22.15
C ARG A 109 1.82 -6.60 20.65
N PHE A 110 2.86 -6.50 19.81
CA PHE A 110 2.66 -6.59 18.37
C PHE A 110 2.38 -8.03 17.96
N LEU A 111 1.19 -8.26 17.41
CA LEU A 111 0.73 -9.57 16.98
C LEU A 111 1.21 -9.84 15.55
N TRP A 112 0.76 -9.02 14.60
CA TRP A 112 1.01 -9.23 13.17
C TRP A 112 0.68 -7.97 12.37
N LEU A 113 1.25 -7.85 11.16
CA LEU A 113 0.90 -6.85 10.15
C LEU A 113 0.33 -7.54 8.91
N ILE A 114 -0.84 -7.12 8.47
CA ILE A 114 -1.43 -7.52 7.20
C ILE A 114 -1.41 -6.29 6.29
N THR A 115 -0.73 -6.37 5.15
CA THR A 115 -0.68 -5.28 4.19
C THR A 115 -1.42 -5.65 2.92
N GLN A 116 -2.20 -4.71 2.39
CA GLN A 116 -2.79 -4.80 1.05
C GLN A 116 -1.79 -4.36 -0.04
N ASN A 117 -0.72 -3.67 0.35
CA ASN A 117 0.26 -3.16 -0.62
C ASN A 117 1.16 -4.29 -1.11
N VAL A 118 1.56 -4.19 -2.38
CA VAL A 118 2.51 -5.09 -3.06
C VAL A 118 3.91 -4.47 -3.21
N ASP A 119 4.15 -3.33 -2.55
CA ASP A 119 5.35 -2.48 -2.69
C ASP A 119 6.61 -3.00 -1.98
N GLY A 120 6.46 -4.00 -1.12
CA GLY A 120 7.52 -4.58 -0.31
C GLY A 120 8.17 -3.61 0.69
N LEU A 121 7.61 -2.41 0.91
CA LEU A 121 8.23 -1.38 1.75
C LEU A 121 8.28 -1.78 3.22
N HIS A 122 7.32 -2.58 3.70
CA HIS A 122 7.36 -3.14 5.06
C HIS A 122 8.55 -4.09 5.24
N LEU A 123 8.78 -5.00 4.29
CA LEU A 123 9.91 -5.92 4.34
C LEU A 123 11.25 -5.17 4.25
N LYS A 124 11.33 -4.17 3.35
CA LYS A 124 12.48 -3.26 3.23
C LYS A 124 12.73 -2.46 4.52
N ALA A 125 11.70 -2.10 5.28
CA ALA A 125 11.82 -1.40 6.56
C ALA A 125 12.32 -2.29 7.71
N GLY A 126 12.34 -3.61 7.51
CA GLY A 126 12.78 -4.57 8.52
C GLY A 126 11.65 -5.34 9.19
N SER A 127 10.39 -5.14 8.81
CA SER A 127 9.27 -5.94 9.29
C SER A 127 9.44 -7.41 8.89
N ARG A 128 9.02 -8.33 9.75
CA ARG A 128 9.14 -9.79 9.57
C ARG A 128 7.83 -10.52 9.86
N LYS A 129 6.94 -9.95 10.68
CA LYS A 129 5.61 -10.52 10.99
C LYS A 129 4.57 -9.93 10.05
N VAL A 130 4.73 -10.20 8.75
CA VAL A 130 3.95 -9.57 7.69
C VAL A 130 3.22 -10.62 6.86
N THR A 131 1.97 -10.34 6.50
CA THR A 131 1.23 -11.01 5.43
C THR A 131 0.94 -10.00 4.33
N GLU A 132 1.48 -10.23 3.14
CA GLU A 132 1.19 -9.47 1.92
C GLU A 132 -0.06 -10.06 1.27
N LEU A 133 -1.23 -9.49 1.59
CA LEU A 133 -2.54 -10.06 1.25
C LEU A 133 -2.74 -10.19 -0.27
N HIS A 134 -2.17 -9.26 -1.04
CA HIS A 134 -2.30 -9.23 -2.50
C HIS A 134 -1.03 -9.70 -3.22
N GLY A 135 -0.16 -10.41 -2.49
CA GLY A 135 1.15 -10.83 -2.98
C GLY A 135 2.13 -9.66 -3.07
N ASP A 136 3.13 -9.79 -3.95
CA ASP A 136 4.19 -8.81 -4.11
C ASP A 136 4.42 -8.48 -5.60
N ALA A 137 4.85 -7.25 -5.89
CA ALA A 137 5.25 -6.84 -7.25
C ALA A 137 6.75 -6.99 -7.50
N LEU A 138 7.48 -7.62 -6.57
CA LEU A 138 8.93 -7.84 -6.65
C LEU A 138 9.28 -9.18 -7.32
N ASN A 139 8.30 -10.06 -7.48
CA ASN A 139 8.40 -11.36 -8.13
C ASN A 139 7.45 -11.47 -9.33
N VAL A 140 7.81 -12.30 -10.29
CA VAL A 140 7.01 -12.61 -11.47
C VAL A 140 6.83 -14.12 -11.53
N GLY A 141 5.56 -14.56 -11.57
CA GLY A 141 5.19 -15.97 -11.73
C GLY A 141 4.69 -16.27 -13.13
N CYS A 142 5.04 -17.44 -13.65
CA CYS A 142 4.44 -17.97 -14.87
C CYS A 142 3.01 -18.44 -14.59
N THR A 143 2.07 -18.14 -15.49
CA THR A 143 0.67 -18.54 -15.33
C THR A 143 0.37 -19.96 -15.81
N ALA A 144 1.37 -20.67 -16.32
CA ALA A 144 1.24 -22.02 -16.87
C ALA A 144 2.07 -23.08 -16.13
N CYS A 145 3.03 -22.67 -15.29
CA CYS A 145 3.89 -23.57 -14.53
C CYS A 145 4.45 -22.87 -13.29
N ASP A 146 5.18 -23.59 -12.44
CA ASP A 146 5.71 -23.07 -11.17
C ASP A 146 6.96 -22.18 -11.32
N TYR A 147 7.31 -21.78 -12.54
CA TYR A 147 8.45 -20.89 -12.76
C TYR A 147 8.19 -19.52 -12.12
N THR A 148 9.17 -19.07 -11.34
CA THR A 148 9.21 -17.72 -10.77
C THR A 148 10.57 -17.08 -11.02
N GLU A 149 10.57 -15.76 -11.13
CA GLU A 149 11.80 -14.96 -11.21
C GLU A 149 11.62 -13.61 -10.51
N SER A 150 12.73 -12.93 -10.23
CA SER A 150 12.65 -11.57 -9.70
C SER A 150 12.13 -10.61 -10.77
N ARG A 151 11.33 -9.63 -10.34
CA ARG A 151 10.83 -8.57 -11.22
C ARG A 151 11.96 -7.76 -11.85
N GLN A 152 13.12 -7.68 -11.19
CA GLN A 152 14.33 -7.05 -11.72
C GLN A 152 14.92 -7.84 -12.90
N ALA A 153 15.10 -9.16 -12.76
CA ALA A 153 15.57 -10.00 -13.87
C ALA A 153 14.60 -9.94 -15.07
N TYR A 154 13.30 -9.93 -14.77
CA TYR A 154 12.29 -9.75 -15.81
C TYR A 154 12.34 -8.37 -16.47
N GLN A 155 12.61 -7.29 -15.71
CA GLN A 155 12.79 -5.94 -16.25
C GLN A 155 13.94 -5.89 -17.26
N GLU A 156 15.08 -6.50 -16.94
CA GLU A 156 16.24 -6.55 -17.83
C GLU A 156 15.92 -7.32 -19.12
N ARG A 157 15.15 -8.41 -19.02
CA ARG A 157 14.65 -9.15 -20.18
C ARG A 157 13.71 -8.31 -21.04
N LEU A 158 12.80 -7.55 -20.41
CA LEU A 158 11.90 -6.64 -21.12
C LEU A 158 12.67 -5.51 -21.82
N SER A 159 13.68 -4.91 -21.18
CA SER A 159 14.49 -3.84 -21.80
C SER A 159 15.25 -4.37 -23.02
N LYS A 160 15.92 -5.53 -22.90
CA LYS A 160 16.60 -6.18 -24.04
C LYS A 160 15.66 -6.50 -25.20
N ALA A 161 14.41 -6.88 -24.91
CA ALA A 161 13.40 -7.20 -25.92
C ALA A 161 12.73 -5.96 -26.55
N ASN A 162 12.84 -4.78 -25.91
CA ASN A 162 12.15 -3.55 -26.32
C ASN A 162 13.11 -2.33 -26.29
N PRO A 163 14.17 -2.31 -27.13
CA PRO A 163 15.15 -1.23 -27.11
C PRO A 163 14.49 0.13 -27.37
N GLY A 164 14.83 1.14 -26.56
CA GLY A 164 14.33 2.52 -26.69
C GLY A 164 12.97 2.77 -26.02
N LEU A 165 12.33 1.73 -25.45
CA LEU A 165 11.09 1.92 -24.69
C LEU A 165 11.34 2.71 -23.39
N GLU A 166 12.52 2.57 -22.78
CA GLU A 166 12.92 3.29 -21.56
C GLU A 166 13.05 4.82 -21.75
N GLU A 167 13.20 5.30 -22.98
CA GLU A 167 13.32 6.74 -23.28
C GLU A 167 11.97 7.47 -23.18
N ARG A 168 10.85 6.73 -23.11
CA ARG A 168 9.52 7.30 -22.88
C ARG A 168 9.38 7.75 -21.44
N ARG A 169 9.33 9.06 -21.21
CA ARG A 169 9.01 9.62 -19.88
C ARG A 169 7.53 9.44 -19.57
N LEU A 170 7.24 8.84 -18.41
CA LEU A 170 5.91 8.91 -17.80
C LEU A 170 5.68 10.31 -17.23
N ALA A 171 4.47 10.84 -17.43
CA ALA A 171 4.07 12.06 -16.74
C ALA A 171 3.93 11.80 -15.23
N PRO A 172 4.19 12.79 -14.36
CA PRO A 172 4.07 12.58 -12.93
C PRO A 172 2.66 12.16 -12.53
N GLY A 173 2.52 10.93 -12.04
CA GLY A 173 1.24 10.40 -11.55
C GLY A 173 0.63 9.25 -12.34
N GLU A 174 1.27 8.77 -13.41
CA GLU A 174 0.77 7.67 -14.28
C GLU A 174 1.02 6.25 -13.75
N VAL A 175 1.67 6.11 -12.59
CA VAL A 175 1.97 4.82 -11.94
C VAL A 175 0.79 4.37 -11.08
N ALA A 176 0.27 3.18 -11.36
CA ALA A 176 -0.80 2.57 -10.56
C ALA A 176 -0.19 1.73 -9.40
N PRO A 177 -0.85 1.65 -8.23
CA PRO A 177 -0.27 1.02 -7.04
C PRO A 177 -0.05 -0.50 -7.11
N ASP A 178 -1.00 -1.34 -7.57
CA ASP A 178 -0.90 -2.79 -7.29
C ASP A 178 -1.85 -3.81 -7.99
N GLY A 179 -2.90 -3.43 -8.73
CA GLY A 179 -3.66 -4.42 -9.54
C GLY A 179 -4.53 -5.43 -8.76
N ASP A 180 -5.54 -4.92 -8.05
CA ASP A 180 -6.18 -5.63 -6.93
C ASP A 180 -7.71 -5.90 -7.08
N ILE A 181 -8.23 -6.83 -6.26
CA ILE A 181 -9.63 -7.29 -6.09
C ILE A 181 -10.17 -6.89 -4.69
N ILE A 182 -11.46 -6.55 -4.59
CA ILE A 182 -12.10 -6.24 -3.30
C ILE A 182 -12.39 -7.52 -2.51
N LEU A 183 -11.61 -7.80 -1.47
CA LEU A 183 -11.92 -8.83 -0.46
C LEU A 183 -12.79 -8.26 0.68
N ARG A 184 -13.74 -9.05 1.20
CA ARG A 184 -14.49 -8.70 2.41
C ARG A 184 -13.55 -8.71 3.62
N SER A 185 -13.53 -7.61 4.38
CA SER A 185 -12.42 -7.24 5.26
C SER A 185 -12.37 -8.05 6.57
N GLY A 186 -11.16 -8.27 7.10
CA GLY A 186 -10.95 -8.78 8.47
C GLY A 186 -11.50 -7.87 9.58
N ILE A 187 -11.90 -6.64 9.23
CA ILE A 187 -12.46 -5.63 10.15
C ILE A 187 -13.88 -6.04 10.60
N GLU A 188 -14.71 -6.55 9.70
CA GLU A 188 -16.05 -7.06 10.05
C GLU A 188 -15.96 -8.20 11.08
N LYS A 189 -14.97 -9.09 10.90
CA LYS A 189 -14.72 -10.20 11.83
C LYS A 189 -14.22 -9.70 13.18
N ALA A 190 -13.32 -8.71 13.21
CA ALA A 190 -12.86 -8.09 14.45
C ALA A 190 -14.03 -7.47 15.24
N ASN A 191 -14.94 -6.77 14.55
CA ASN A 191 -16.15 -6.20 15.14
C ASN A 191 -17.07 -7.30 15.71
N GLN A 192 -17.33 -8.37 14.96
CA GLN A 192 -18.12 -9.52 15.44
C GLN A 192 -17.52 -10.19 16.69
N LEU A 193 -16.19 -10.15 16.83
CA LEU A 193 -15.46 -10.67 17.98
C LEU A 193 -15.31 -9.65 19.12
N ASN A 194 -16.03 -8.52 19.05
CA ASN A 194 -15.97 -7.40 19.98
C ASN A 194 -14.54 -6.90 20.24
N LYS A 195 -13.70 -6.89 19.20
CA LYS A 195 -12.35 -6.34 19.28
C LYS A 195 -12.40 -4.86 18.92
N PRO A 196 -11.74 -3.97 19.70
CA PRO A 196 -11.71 -2.55 19.39
C PRO A 196 -10.95 -2.32 18.08
N ILE A 197 -11.54 -1.52 17.19
CA ILE A 197 -10.95 -1.13 15.90
C ILE A 197 -10.51 0.33 15.98
N PHE A 198 -9.30 0.60 15.55
CA PHE A 198 -8.71 1.93 15.52
C PHE A 198 -8.31 2.28 14.09
N VAL A 199 -8.71 3.45 13.60
CA VAL A 199 -8.44 3.88 12.23
C VAL A 199 -7.62 5.16 12.23
N VAL A 200 -6.51 5.15 11.50
CA VAL A 200 -5.74 6.37 11.15
C VAL A 200 -5.72 6.45 9.63
N ASN A 201 -6.51 7.35 9.07
CA ASN A 201 -6.63 7.51 7.63
C ASN A 201 -7.10 8.92 7.30
N ILE A 202 -6.52 9.54 6.27
CA ILE A 202 -7.03 10.81 5.75
C ILE A 202 -8.27 10.52 4.91
N GLY A 203 -9.42 11.02 5.33
CA GLY A 203 -10.69 10.86 4.62
C GLY A 203 -11.46 9.59 5.01
N PRO A 204 -12.65 9.40 4.43
CA PRO A 204 -13.59 8.36 4.85
C PRO A 204 -13.08 6.95 4.53
N THR A 205 -13.42 5.99 5.40
CA THR A 205 -13.20 4.55 5.16
C THR A 205 -14.49 3.76 5.35
N GLN A 206 -14.54 2.56 4.78
CA GLN A 206 -15.67 1.63 5.00
C GLN A 206 -15.75 1.11 6.45
N ALA A 207 -14.70 1.32 7.26
CA ALA A 207 -14.62 0.86 8.63
C ALA A 207 -14.98 1.94 9.66
N ASP A 208 -15.32 3.15 9.22
CA ASP A 208 -15.51 4.30 10.12
C ASP A 208 -16.62 4.04 11.15
N ASP A 209 -17.74 3.45 10.73
CA ASP A 209 -18.87 3.10 11.59
C ASP A 209 -18.55 1.95 12.58
N LEU A 210 -17.47 1.20 12.33
CA LEU A 210 -17.00 0.10 13.17
C LEU A 210 -15.85 0.51 14.09
N ALA A 211 -15.30 1.70 13.90
CA ALA A 211 -14.13 2.16 14.63
C ALA A 211 -14.50 2.64 16.04
N ALA A 212 -13.81 2.10 17.05
CA ALA A 212 -13.86 2.63 18.41
C ALA A 212 -13.29 4.07 18.47
N MET A 213 -12.31 4.36 17.61
CA MET A 213 -11.83 5.72 17.38
C MET A 213 -11.18 5.84 15.99
N LYS A 214 -11.43 6.97 15.33
CA LYS A 214 -10.78 7.36 14.07
C LYS A 214 -10.00 8.66 14.25
N LEU A 215 -8.84 8.76 13.61
CA LEU A 215 -8.10 10.00 13.40
C LEU A 215 -7.99 10.29 11.90
N ASP A 216 -8.56 11.41 11.47
CA ASP A 216 -8.42 11.95 10.10
C ASP A 216 -7.12 12.75 9.93
N LEU A 217 -6.00 12.10 10.25
CA LEU A 217 -4.65 12.70 10.27
C LEU A 217 -3.69 11.91 9.39
N LYS A 218 -2.55 12.54 9.06
CA LYS A 218 -1.42 11.83 8.45
C LYS A 218 -0.94 10.73 9.38
N ILE A 219 -0.65 9.57 8.80
CA ILE A 219 -0.17 8.41 9.55
C ILE A 219 1.14 8.76 10.27
N SER A 220 2.02 9.54 9.63
CA SER A 220 3.29 9.96 10.23
C SER A 220 3.17 10.92 11.39
N ASP A 221 2.07 11.65 11.51
CA ASP A 221 1.85 12.55 12.65
C ASP A 221 1.32 11.77 13.86
N VAL A 222 0.65 10.64 13.65
CA VAL A 222 0.15 9.77 14.73
C VAL A 222 1.24 8.78 15.19
N LEU A 223 1.90 8.09 14.25
CA LEU A 223 2.88 7.04 14.57
C LEU A 223 4.16 7.56 15.25
N LYS A 224 4.44 8.87 15.18
CA LYS A 224 5.57 9.48 15.93
C LYS A 224 5.30 9.55 17.44
N GLU A 225 4.04 9.56 17.84
CA GLU A 225 3.60 9.70 19.24
C GLU A 225 3.35 8.35 19.93
N MET A 226 3.66 7.23 19.26
CA MET A 226 3.33 5.86 19.67
C MET A 226 4.54 4.96 19.92
#